data_AF-A0A7J0AL82-F1
#
_entry.id   AF-A0A7J0AL82-F1
#
_cell.length_a   1.000
_cell.length_b   1.000
_cell.length_c   1.000
_cell.angle_alpha   90.00
_cell.angle_beta   90.00
_cell.angle_gamma   90.00
#
_symmetry.space_group_name_H-M   'P 1'
#
loop_
_entity.id
_entity.type
_entity.pdbx_description
1 polymer ?
#
loop_
_entity_poly.entity_id
_entity_poly.type
_entity_poly.pdbx_seq_one_letter_code
_entity_poly.pdbx_strand_id
1 'polypeptide(L)'
;MSKMNDGRDYDLDYYNLYLRRYLREHHFPEADDDLFIASRAEAATNIYVASRLKGDEIFVSTELALVGLLKGLEISPYDFVSDILTDEFYDHISLEDESIEFWTYTLLQELESEFKDVELSEEFLNTNEGVIFKLVITGRIAEYFDEYGL
;
A
#
# COMPACT_ATOMS: atom_id res chain seq x y z
N MET A 1 -28.20 10.67 32.13
CA MET A 1 -27.62 10.80 30.78
C MET A 1 -26.84 9.52 30.50
N SER A 2 -27.41 8.63 29.70
CA SER A 2 -26.70 7.44 29.22
C SER A 2 -25.69 7.92 28.18
N LYS A 3 -24.40 7.68 28.40
CA LYS A 3 -23.40 7.78 27.33
C LYS A 3 -23.78 6.71 26.30
N MET A 4 -24.46 7.11 25.23
CA MET A 4 -24.46 6.32 24.01
C MET A 4 -23.00 6.27 23.59
N ASN A 5 -22.37 5.11 23.76
CA ASN A 5 -21.18 4.79 23.00
C ASN A 5 -21.71 4.60 21.56
N ASP A 6 -21.73 5.69 20.81
CA ASP A 6 -22.14 5.75 19.42
C ASP A 6 -21.24 4.75 18.66
N GLY A 7 -21.82 3.79 17.94
CA GLY A 7 -21.06 2.77 17.20
C GLY A 7 -19.96 3.36 16.31
N ARG A 8 -20.06 4.65 16.00
CA ARG A 8 -19.03 5.49 15.37
C ARG A 8 -17.64 5.44 16.04
N ASP A 9 -17.57 5.42 17.37
CA ASP A 9 -16.27 5.34 18.08
C ASP A 9 -15.63 3.95 17.87
N TYR A 10 -16.44 2.88 17.89
CA TYR A 10 -15.96 1.52 17.61
C TYR A 10 -15.55 1.34 16.14
N ASP A 11 -16.31 1.90 15.20
CA ASP A 11 -16.00 1.84 13.76
C ASP A 11 -14.70 2.61 13.44
N LEU A 12 -14.50 3.78 14.07
CA LEU A 12 -13.27 4.56 13.93
C LEU A 12 -12.05 3.79 14.45
N ASP A 13 -12.15 3.20 15.65
CA ASP A 13 -11.06 2.39 16.22
C ASP A 13 -10.74 1.16 15.35
N TYR A 14 -11.78 0.53 14.78
CA TYR A 14 -11.62 -0.61 13.87
C TYR A 14 -10.86 -0.24 12.60
N TYR A 15 -11.30 0.79 11.86
CA TYR A 15 -10.63 1.18 10.61
C TYR A 15 -9.22 1.74 10.83
N ASN A 16 -8.99 2.42 11.96
CA ASN A 16 -7.66 2.90 12.34
C ASN A 16 -6.69 1.74 12.55
N LEU A 17 -7.08 0.74 13.35
CA LEU A 17 -6.26 -0.43 13.62
C LEU A 17 -6.03 -1.27 12.36
N TYR A 18 -7.09 -1.45 11.55
CA TYR A 18 -7.01 -2.18 10.29
C TYR A 18 -5.98 -1.52 9.36
N LEU A 19 -6.11 -0.22 9.11
CA LEU A 19 -5.23 0.50 8.21
C LEU A 19 -3.78 0.49 8.70
N ARG A 20 -3.53 0.69 9.99
CA ARG A 20 -2.17 0.59 10.57
C ARG A 20 -1.51 -0.75 10.31
N ARG A 21 -2.26 -1.83 10.51
CA ARG A 21 -1.75 -3.17 10.27
C ARG A 21 -1.45 -3.35 8.78
N TYR A 22 -2.38 -2.97 7.92
CA TYR A 22 -2.24 -3.09 6.47
C TYR A 22 -1.01 -2.32 5.96
N LEU A 23 -0.87 -1.04 6.35
CA LEU A 23 0.27 -0.22 5.94
C LEU A 23 1.62 -0.80 6.38
N ARG A 24 1.69 -1.37 7.58
CA ARG A 24 2.93 -2.03 8.07
C ARG A 24 3.23 -3.34 7.36
N GLU A 25 2.20 -4.14 7.10
CA GLU A 25 2.33 -5.43 6.42
C GLU A 25 2.84 -5.25 4.98
N HIS A 26 2.43 -4.17 4.33
CA HIS A 26 2.84 -3.82 2.97
C HIS A 26 3.90 -2.71 2.89
N HIS A 27 4.55 -2.36 4.01
CA HIS A 27 5.65 -1.40 4.06
C HIS A 27 5.36 -0.02 3.43
N PHE A 28 4.11 0.45 3.53
CA PHE A 28 3.75 1.80 3.09
C PHE A 28 4.42 2.87 3.98
N PRO A 29 4.97 3.95 3.39
CA PRO A 29 5.58 5.04 4.18
C PRO A 29 4.59 5.73 5.11
N GLU A 30 3.29 5.69 4.82
CA GLU A 30 2.22 6.25 5.64
C GLU A 30 1.96 5.45 6.93
N ALA A 31 2.61 4.29 7.14
CA ALA A 31 2.43 3.46 8.33
C ALA A 31 2.70 4.21 9.66
N ASP A 32 3.55 5.22 9.62
CA ASP A 32 3.91 6.08 10.76
C ASP A 32 3.25 7.49 10.69
N ASP A 33 2.40 7.75 9.68
CA ASP A 33 1.65 9.01 9.59
C ASP A 33 0.30 8.88 10.30
N ASP A 34 0.31 9.23 11.59
CA ASP A 34 -0.88 9.23 12.44
C ASP A 34 -2.03 10.10 11.90
N LEU A 35 -1.72 11.22 11.21
CA LEU A 35 -2.73 12.12 10.65
C LEU A 35 -3.37 11.52 9.40
N PHE A 36 -2.56 10.94 8.52
CA PHE A 36 -3.04 10.19 7.37
C PHE A 36 -3.99 9.07 7.82
N ILE A 37 -3.55 8.23 8.76
CA ILE A 37 -4.32 7.10 9.25
C ILE A 37 -5.63 7.56 9.89
N ALA A 38 -5.59 8.58 10.75
CA ALA A 38 -6.79 9.10 11.40
C ALA A 38 -7.80 9.65 10.38
N SER A 39 -7.32 10.44 9.41
CA SER A 39 -8.19 11.01 8.37
C SER A 39 -8.81 9.95 7.47
N ARG A 40 -8.05 8.90 7.11
CA ARG A 40 -8.53 7.76 6.32
C ARG A 40 -9.54 6.92 7.07
N ALA A 41 -9.30 6.64 8.35
CA ALA A 41 -10.24 5.91 9.20
C ALA A 41 -11.55 6.68 9.36
N GLU A 42 -11.49 8.01 9.57
CA GLU A 42 -12.69 8.85 9.65
C GLU A 42 -13.48 8.84 8.33
N ALA A 43 -12.80 8.94 7.19
CA ALA A 43 -13.44 8.85 5.88
C ALA A 43 -14.14 7.50 5.67
N ALA A 44 -13.51 6.39 6.05
CA ALA A 44 -14.10 5.05 5.99
C ALA A 44 -15.34 4.93 6.92
N THR A 45 -15.26 5.44 8.14
CA THR A 45 -16.42 5.50 9.05
C THR A 45 -17.58 6.29 8.44
N ASN A 46 -17.30 7.41 7.78
CA ASN A 46 -18.34 8.20 7.12
C ASN A 46 -18.98 7.45 5.94
N ILE A 47 -18.20 6.68 5.17
CA ILE A 47 -18.73 5.79 4.11
C ILE A 47 -19.65 4.73 4.71
N TYR A 48 -19.20 4.06 5.78
CA TYR A 48 -19.99 3.06 6.49
C TYR A 48 -21.32 3.63 6.98
N VAL A 49 -21.29 4.76 7.69
CA VAL A 49 -22.50 5.42 8.21
C VAL A 49 -23.44 5.82 7.07
N ALA A 50 -22.91 6.40 5.98
CA ALA A 50 -23.72 6.78 4.83
C ALA A 50 -24.38 5.57 4.16
N SER A 51 -23.68 4.44 4.05
CA SER A 51 -24.21 3.16 3.56
C SER A 51 -25.33 2.64 4.46
N ARG A 52 -25.10 2.62 5.78
CA ARG A 52 -26.12 2.21 6.77
C ARG A 52 -27.38 3.06 6.71
N LEU A 53 -27.24 4.37 6.49
CA LEU A 53 -28.39 5.29 6.33
C LEU A 53 -29.21 5.03 5.05
N LYS A 54 -28.62 4.41 4.02
CA LYS A 54 -29.34 3.97 2.81
C LYS A 54 -30.08 2.64 2.99
N GLY A 55 -29.86 1.95 4.11
CA GLY A 55 -30.50 0.67 4.44
C GLY A 55 -29.65 -0.56 4.07
N ASP A 56 -28.42 -0.36 3.61
CA ASP A 56 -27.50 -1.46 3.27
C ASP A 56 -27.14 -2.27 4.51
N GLU A 57 -26.94 -3.59 4.35
CA GLU A 57 -26.55 -4.47 5.45
C GLU A 57 -25.17 -4.12 6.02
N ILE A 58 -24.87 -4.62 7.23
CA ILE A 58 -23.59 -4.36 7.91
C ILE A 58 -22.43 -4.80 7.03
N PHE A 59 -22.49 -6.03 6.49
CA PHE A 59 -21.45 -6.59 5.64
C PHE A 59 -21.15 -5.71 4.42
N VAL A 60 -22.18 -5.33 3.67
CA VAL A 60 -22.07 -4.45 2.49
C VAL A 60 -21.46 -3.09 2.87
N SER A 61 -21.90 -2.54 4.00
CA SER A 61 -21.43 -1.23 4.48
C SER A 61 -19.95 -1.29 4.90
N THR A 62 -19.53 -2.38 5.53
CA THR A 62 -18.13 -2.62 5.91
C THR A 62 -17.25 -2.81 4.67
N GLU A 63 -17.68 -3.58 3.68
CA GLU A 63 -16.94 -3.73 2.42
C GLU A 63 -16.73 -2.39 1.72
N LEU A 64 -17.78 -1.57 1.59
CA LEU A 64 -17.66 -0.23 0.99
C LEU A 64 -16.69 0.67 1.76
N ALA A 65 -16.70 0.60 3.09
CA ALA A 65 -15.79 1.37 3.92
C ALA A 65 -14.33 0.89 3.77
N LEU A 66 -14.09 -0.42 3.69
CA LEU A 66 -12.75 -0.99 3.45
C LEU A 66 -12.23 -0.65 2.05
N VAL A 67 -13.07 -0.68 1.01
CA VAL A 67 -12.72 -0.21 -0.34
C VAL A 67 -12.30 1.26 -0.30
N GLY A 68 -13.05 2.10 0.42
CA GLY A 68 -12.68 3.51 0.61
C GLY A 68 -11.40 3.70 1.42
N LEU A 69 -11.21 2.88 2.46
CA LEU A 69 -10.06 2.92 3.35
C LEU A 69 -8.75 2.65 2.59
N LEU A 70 -8.76 1.59 1.77
CA LEU A 70 -7.59 1.09 1.04
C LEU A 70 -7.41 1.70 -0.36
N LYS A 71 -8.29 2.62 -0.76
CA LYS A 71 -8.19 3.25 -2.09
C LYS A 71 -6.82 3.92 -2.29
N GLY A 72 -6.12 3.51 -3.34
CA GLY A 72 -4.78 3.99 -3.69
C GLY A 72 -3.65 3.44 -2.83
N LEU A 73 -3.94 2.38 -2.06
CA LEU A 73 -2.97 1.61 -1.29
C LEU A 73 -2.95 0.15 -1.78
N GLU A 74 -3.20 -0.08 -3.07
CA GLU A 74 -3.35 -1.43 -3.63
C GLU A 74 -2.02 -2.17 -3.72
N ILE A 75 -0.98 -1.48 -4.19
CA ILE A 75 0.38 -2.01 -4.33
C ILE A 75 1.33 -0.98 -3.73
N SER A 76 2.18 -1.41 -2.79
CA SER A 76 3.22 -0.53 -2.26
C SER A 76 4.44 -0.53 -3.18
N PRO A 77 5.26 0.55 -3.16
CA PRO A 77 6.56 0.52 -3.84
C PRO A 77 7.46 -0.63 -3.36
N TYR A 78 7.36 -0.99 -2.08
CA TYR A 78 8.12 -2.11 -1.51
C TYR A 78 7.72 -3.43 -2.16
N ASP A 79 6.43 -3.77 -2.14
CA ASP A 79 5.92 -5.03 -2.71
C ASP A 79 6.27 -5.11 -4.21
N PHE A 80 6.10 -3.99 -4.92
CA PHE A 80 6.43 -3.91 -6.35
C PHE A 80 7.92 -4.18 -6.65
N VAL A 81 8.83 -3.57 -5.87
CA VAL A 81 10.27 -3.77 -6.08
C VAL A 81 10.71 -5.15 -5.60
N SER A 82 10.20 -5.64 -4.47
CA SER A 82 10.53 -6.98 -3.97
C SER A 82 10.08 -8.05 -4.95
N ASP A 83 8.89 -7.91 -5.55
CA ASP A 83 8.38 -8.85 -6.56
C ASP A 83 9.29 -8.87 -7.79
N ILE A 84 9.71 -7.71 -8.30
CA ILE A 84 10.67 -7.62 -9.41
C ILE A 84 11.98 -8.31 -9.04
N LEU A 85 12.50 -8.08 -7.84
CA LEU A 85 13.74 -8.72 -7.39
C LEU A 85 13.63 -10.24 -7.34
N THR A 86 12.53 -10.77 -6.79
CA THR A 86 12.34 -12.22 -6.67
C THR A 86 12.01 -12.90 -7.99
N ASP A 87 11.40 -12.19 -8.93
CA ASP A 87 11.00 -12.76 -10.23
C ASP A 87 12.10 -12.63 -11.28
N GLU A 88 12.79 -11.48 -11.33
CA GLU A 88 13.66 -11.09 -12.44
C GLU A 88 15.16 -11.09 -12.05
N PHE A 89 15.49 -11.01 -10.76
CA PHE A 89 16.86 -10.89 -10.23
C PHE A 89 17.21 -11.95 -9.17
N TYR A 90 16.50 -13.07 -9.14
CA TYR A 90 16.70 -14.14 -8.15
C TYR A 90 18.10 -14.76 -8.15
N ASP A 91 18.87 -14.58 -9.23
CA ASP A 91 20.23 -15.05 -9.39
C ASP A 91 21.30 -14.00 -8.98
N HIS A 92 20.90 -12.73 -8.80
CA HIS A 92 21.76 -11.64 -8.37
C HIS A 92 21.73 -11.44 -6.84
N ILE A 93 20.66 -11.89 -6.17
CA ILE A 93 20.48 -11.74 -4.72
C ILE A 93 20.20 -13.07 -4.03
N SER A 94 20.41 -13.14 -2.71
CA SER A 94 19.87 -14.24 -1.90
C SER A 94 18.36 -14.07 -1.75
N LEU A 95 17.61 -15.18 -1.83
CA LEU A 95 16.15 -15.23 -1.61
C LEU A 95 15.76 -15.44 -0.14
N GLU A 96 16.69 -15.20 0.78
CA GLU A 96 16.39 -15.07 2.21
C GLU A 96 15.68 -13.73 2.47
N ASP A 97 14.67 -13.73 3.35
CA ASP A 97 13.81 -12.57 3.60
C ASP A 97 14.62 -11.31 3.94
N GLU A 98 15.68 -11.45 4.75
CA GLU A 98 16.55 -10.32 5.12
C GLU A 98 17.34 -9.75 3.94
N SER A 99 17.69 -10.57 2.95
CA SER A 99 18.37 -10.14 1.73
C SER A 99 17.41 -9.41 0.80
N ILE A 100 16.20 -9.94 0.63
CA ILE A 100 15.15 -9.30 -0.17
C ILE A 100 14.81 -7.93 0.43
N GLU A 101 14.58 -7.87 1.74
CA GLU A 101 14.29 -6.61 2.45
C GLU A 101 15.42 -5.59 2.28
N PHE A 102 16.66 -6.01 2.49
CA PHE A 102 17.83 -5.15 2.33
C PHE A 102 17.93 -4.55 0.92
N TRP A 103 17.82 -5.37 -0.12
CA TRP A 103 17.91 -4.92 -1.50
C TRP A 103 16.72 -4.04 -1.90
N THR A 104 15.51 -4.40 -1.45
CA THR A 104 14.29 -3.63 -1.72
C THR A 104 14.44 -2.21 -1.19
N TYR A 105 14.85 -2.02 0.08
CA TYR A 105 15.07 -0.67 0.61
C TYR A 105 16.22 0.08 -0.04
N THR A 106 17.31 -0.61 -0.39
CA THR A 106 18.45 0.00 -1.09
C THR A 106 18.00 0.57 -2.43
N LEU A 107 17.24 -0.19 -3.20
CA LEU A 107 16.76 0.23 -4.52
C LEU A 107 15.63 1.24 -4.43
N LEU A 108 14.74 1.16 -3.44
CA LEU A 108 13.74 2.21 -3.21
C LEU A 108 14.38 3.56 -2.91
N GLN A 109 15.51 3.58 -2.18
CA GLN A 109 16.24 4.81 -1.93
C GLN A 109 16.89 5.35 -3.23
N GLU A 110 17.45 4.48 -4.07
CA GLU A 110 18.04 4.88 -5.35
C GLU A 110 16.97 5.38 -6.35
N LEU A 111 15.80 4.75 -6.36
CA LEU A 111 14.70 4.99 -7.30
C LEU A 111 13.62 5.94 -6.76
N GLU A 112 13.91 6.68 -5.69
CA GLU A 112 12.93 7.55 -5.01
C GLU A 112 12.24 8.51 -5.99
N SER A 113 12.97 9.02 -6.98
CA SER A 113 12.46 10.00 -7.93
C SER A 113 11.45 9.43 -8.93
N GLU A 114 11.56 8.13 -9.22
CA GLU A 114 10.74 7.40 -10.18
C GLU A 114 9.38 7.07 -9.59
N PHE A 115 9.32 6.75 -8.29
CA PHE A 115 8.07 6.49 -7.57
C PHE A 115 7.33 7.77 -7.16
N LYS A 116 7.96 8.93 -7.31
CA LYS A 116 7.35 10.19 -6.95
C LYS A 116 6.08 10.45 -7.78
N ASP A 117 4.99 10.75 -7.07
CA ASP A 117 3.68 11.04 -7.65
C ASP A 117 3.07 9.86 -8.45
N VAL A 118 3.55 8.63 -8.23
CA VAL A 118 3.02 7.40 -8.83
C VAL A 118 2.17 6.63 -7.81
N GLU A 119 0.91 6.39 -8.15
CA GLU A 119 0.02 5.49 -7.40
C GLU A 119 0.00 4.12 -8.10
N LEU A 120 0.63 3.11 -7.48
CA LEU A 120 0.68 1.77 -8.03
C LEU A 120 -0.63 1.03 -7.76
N SER A 121 -1.15 0.41 -8.82
CA SER A 121 -2.35 -0.42 -8.79
C SER A 121 -2.28 -1.43 -9.93
N GLU A 122 -3.04 -2.51 -9.80
CA GLU A 122 -3.23 -3.47 -10.90
C GLU A 122 -3.79 -2.77 -12.14
N GLU A 123 -4.74 -1.84 -11.95
CA GLU A 123 -5.30 -1.06 -13.08
C GLU A 123 -4.20 -0.27 -13.80
N PHE A 124 -3.36 0.44 -13.05
CA PHE A 124 -2.23 1.19 -13.62
C PHE A 124 -1.24 0.28 -14.34
N LEU A 125 -0.80 -0.82 -13.71
CA LEU A 125 0.20 -1.73 -14.28
C LEU A 125 -0.30 -2.44 -15.55
N ASN A 126 -1.62 -2.53 -15.76
CA ASN A 126 -2.23 -3.05 -16.98
C ASN A 126 -2.33 -2.01 -18.13
N THR A 127 -1.95 -0.75 -17.90
CA THR A 127 -1.86 0.29 -18.94
C THR A 127 -0.52 0.25 -19.69
N ASN A 128 -0.43 0.92 -20.84
CA ASN A 128 0.86 1.06 -21.54
C ASN A 128 1.88 1.81 -20.68
N GLU A 129 1.43 2.85 -19.99
CA GLU A 129 2.25 3.66 -19.09
C GLU A 129 2.78 2.84 -17.92
N GLY A 130 1.94 1.99 -17.32
CA GLY A 130 2.34 1.09 -16.23
C GLY A 130 3.30 -0.01 -16.69
N VAL A 131 3.09 -0.59 -17.86
CA VAL A 131 4.04 -1.55 -18.46
C VAL A 131 5.40 -0.89 -18.72
N ILE A 132 5.40 0.34 -19.27
CA ILE A 132 6.64 1.11 -19.48
C ILE A 132 7.30 1.42 -18.14
N PHE A 133 6.53 1.81 -17.12
CA PHE A 133 7.03 2.07 -15.79
C PHE A 133 7.75 0.85 -15.21
N LYS A 134 7.14 -0.33 -15.26
CA LYS A 134 7.77 -1.58 -14.82
C LYS A 134 9.08 -1.84 -15.56
N LEU A 135 9.09 -1.71 -16.89
CA LEU A 135 10.31 -1.90 -17.68
C LEU A 135 11.42 -0.92 -17.32
N VAL A 136 11.07 0.34 -17.02
CA VAL A 136 12.04 1.36 -16.60
C VAL A 136 12.63 1.01 -15.23
N ILE A 137 11.80 0.60 -14.27
CA ILE A 137 12.27 0.20 -12.94
C ILE A 137 13.16 -1.04 -13.03
N THR A 138 12.72 -2.10 -13.71
CA THR A 138 13.54 -3.30 -13.98
C THR A 138 14.89 -2.92 -14.61
N GLY A 139 14.88 -2.08 -15.65
CA GLY A 139 16.09 -1.65 -16.34
C GLY A 139 17.08 -0.93 -15.42
N ARG A 140 16.58 -0.05 -14.55
CA ARG A 140 17.42 0.67 -13.58
C ARG A 140 17.98 -0.24 -12.49
N ILE A 141 17.22 -1.24 -12.05
CA ILE A 141 17.72 -2.25 -11.12
C ILE A 141 18.87 -3.04 -11.76
N ALA A 142 18.73 -3.44 -13.03
CA ALA A 142 19.80 -4.11 -13.76
C ALA A 142 21.05 -3.22 -13.90
N GLU A 143 20.88 -1.94 -14.27
CA GLU A 143 21.98 -0.97 -14.34
C GLU A 143 22.67 -0.82 -12.98
N TYR A 144 21.91 -0.76 -11.89
CA TYR A 144 22.46 -0.70 -10.54
C TYR A 144 23.32 -1.94 -10.22
N PHE A 145 22.82 -3.16 -10.45
CA PHE A 145 23.62 -4.36 -10.20
C PHE A 145 24.88 -4.44 -11.08
N ASP A 146 24.78 -4.06 -12.36
CA ASP A 146 25.94 -3.99 -13.26
C ASP A 146 27.02 -3.00 -12.76
N GLU A 147 26.62 -1.81 -12.29
CA GLU A 147 27.54 -0.78 -11.79
C GLU A 147 28.31 -1.22 -10.55
N TYR A 148 27.68 -2.01 -9.69
CA TYR A 148 28.27 -2.53 -8.44
C TYR A 148 28.86 -3.94 -8.57
N GLY A 149 28.73 -4.58 -9.73
CA GLY A 149 29.29 -5.90 -10.04
C GLY A 149 28.65 -7.04 -9.26
N LEU A 150 27.33 -6.94 -9.05
CA LEU A 150 26.49 -7.89 -8.33
C LEU A 150 25.80 -8.85 -9.29
#